data_AF-A0A9D1AL25-F1
#
_entry.id   AF-A0A9D1AL25-F1
#
_cell.length_a   1.000
_cell.length_b   1.000
_cell.length_c   1.000
_cell.angle_alpha   90.00
_cell.angle_beta   90.00
_cell.angle_gamma   90.00
#
_symmetry.space_group_name_H-M   'P 1'
#
loop_
_entity.id
_entity.type
_entity.pdbx_description
1 polymer ?
#
loop_
_entity_poly.entity_id
_entity_poly.type
_entity_poly.pdbx_seq_one_letter_code
_entity_poly.pdbx_strand_id
1 'polypeptide(L)' 'MEQKKISFYRLANEGIDAQTLQRIRHDKPVTTETLGKLCEIMDCQPGDLIEYLRTDKHESQVQDCQE' A
#
# COMPACT_ATOMS: atom_id res chain seq x y z
N MET A 1 6.60 -2.20 -4.30
CA MET A 1 7.67 -2.14 -3.26
C MET A 1 9.09 -2.26 -3.79
N GLU A 2 9.33 -2.46 -5.10
CA GLU A 2 10.69 -2.51 -5.66
C GLU A 2 11.21 -1.14 -6.15
N GLN A 3 10.35 -0.14 -6.34
CA GLN A 3 10.76 1.15 -6.89
C GLN A 3 11.30 2.16 -5.84
N LYS A 4 11.05 1.98 -4.54
CA LYS A 4 11.58 2.88 -3.48
C LYS A 4 12.49 2.22 -2.42
N LYS A 5 12.76 0.90 -2.49
CA LYS A 5 13.63 0.15 -1.52
C LYS A 5 13.37 0.48 -0.05
N ILE A 6 12.11 0.64 0.36
CA ILE A 6 11.78 0.83 1.77
C ILE A 6 11.68 -0.54 2.42
N SER A 7 12.55 -0.80 3.39
CA SER A 7 12.51 -2.06 4.14
C SER A 7 11.35 -2.02 5.14
N PHE A 8 10.76 -3.19 5.38
CA PHE A 8 9.73 -3.39 6.42
C PHE A 8 10.17 -2.85 7.79
N TYR A 9 11.48 -2.88 8.05
CA TYR A 9 12.11 -2.36 9.25
C TYR A 9 12.05 -0.83 9.34
N ARG A 10 12.21 -0.10 8.23
CA ARG A 10 12.05 1.36 8.23
C ARG A 10 10.63 1.78 8.61
N LEU A 11 9.63 1.13 8.02
CA LEU A 11 8.22 1.41 8.32
C LEU A 11 7.88 1.17 9.80
N ALA A 12 8.45 0.13 10.41
CA ALA A 12 8.30 -0.14 11.83
C ALA A 12 8.95 0.94 12.71
N ASN A 13 10.09 1.47 12.27
CA ASN A 13 10.81 2.53 12.98
C ASN A 13 10.18 3.92 12.81
N GLU A 14 9.40 4.13 11.75
CA GLU A 14 8.66 5.38 11.47
C GLU A 14 7.27 5.42 12.15
N GLY A 15 6.95 4.45 13.01
CA GLY A 15 5.77 4.51 13.87
C GLY A 15 4.55 3.72 13.35
N ILE A 16 4.73 2.86 12.35
CA ILE A 16 3.71 1.86 11.98
C ILE A 16 3.89 0.62 12.87
N ASP A 17 2.83 0.23 13.57
CA ASP A 17 2.84 -0.96 14.42
C ASP A 17 3.13 -2.24 13.62
N ALA A 18 3.91 -3.15 14.23
CA ALA A 18 4.31 -4.40 13.60
C ALA A 18 3.11 -5.29 13.22
N GLN A 19 2.00 -5.29 13.97
CA GLN A 19 0.79 -6.00 13.58
C GLN A 19 0.18 -5.43 12.31
N THR A 20 0.18 -4.11 12.17
CA THR A 20 -0.35 -3.42 10.99
C THR A 20 0.46 -3.78 9.76
N LEU A 21 1.79 -3.78 9.88
CA LEU A 21 2.68 -4.22 8.81
C LEU A 21 2.49 -5.71 8.48
N GLN A 22 2.28 -6.56 9.49
CA GLN A 22 1.98 -7.97 9.28
C GLN A 22 0.62 -8.16 8.57
N ARG A 23 -0.40 -7.36 8.90
CA ARG A 23 -1.69 -7.39 8.20
C ARG A 23 -1.53 -7.08 6.71
N ILE A 24 -0.77 -6.02 6.39
CA ILE A 24 -0.47 -5.64 4.99
C ILE A 24 0.23 -6.79 4.25
N ARG A 25 1.21 -7.45 4.90
CA ARG A 25 1.94 -8.58 4.30
C ARG A 25 1.06 -9.81 4.03
N HIS A 26 -0.05 -9.97 4.76
CA HIS A 26 -0.97 -11.09 4.62
C HIS A 26 -2.28 -10.69 3.91
N ASP A 27 -2.28 -9.60 3.15
CA ASP A 27 -3.44 -9.11 2.40
C ASP A 27 -4.69 -8.94 3.27
N LYS A 28 -4.49 -8.57 4.54
CA LYS A 28 -5.58 -8.32 5.49
C LYS A 28 -6.07 -6.88 5.34
N PRO A 29 -7.35 -6.62 5.68
CA PRO A 29 -7.90 -5.28 5.64
C PRO A 29 -7.11 -4.30 6.51
N VAL A 30 -6.90 -3.10 5.97
CA VAL A 30 -6.22 -1.98 6.63
C VAL A 30 -7.16 -0.78 6.75
N THR A 31 -6.83 0.13 7.66
CA THR A 31 -7.58 1.38 7.84
C THR A 31 -7.01 2.49 6.97
N THR A 32 -7.84 3.49 6.65
CA THR A 32 -7.38 4.69 5.93
C THR A 32 -6.31 5.47 6.70
N GLU A 33 -6.33 5.41 8.04
CA GLU A 33 -5.26 6.00 8.88
C GLU A 33 -3.90 5.32 8.62
N THR A 34 -3.89 3.99 8.52
CA THR A 34 -2.68 3.23 8.17
C THR A 34 -2.17 3.64 6.79
N LEU A 35 -3.09 3.78 5.82
CA LEU A 35 -2.76 4.22 4.47
C LEU A 35 -2.18 5.64 4.46
N GLY A 36 -2.72 6.57 5.25
CA GLY A 36 -2.19 7.93 5.40
C GLY A 36 -0.76 7.96 5.93
N LYS A 37 -0.46 7.15 6.95
CA LYS A 37 0.91 7.01 7.49
C LYS A 37 1.88 6.47 6.44
N LEU A 38 1.44 5.47 5.67
CA LEU A 38 2.20 4.94 4.54
C LEU A 38 2.48 6.01 3.48
N CYS A 39 1.47 6.82 3.13
CA CYS A 39 1.61 7.93 2.19
C CYS A 39 2.59 8.99 2.70
N GLU A 40 2.56 9.32 3.99
CA GLU A 40 3.48 10.29 4.61
C GLU A 40 4.93 9.78 4.58
N ILE A 41 5.15 8.53 4.98
CA ILE A 41 6.48 7.91 4.99
C ILE A 41 7.06 7.76 3.58
N MET A 42 6.21 7.38 2.63
CA MET A 42 6.63 7.11 1.25
C MET A 42 6.56 8.34 0.36
N ASP A 43 6.07 9.47 0.85
CA ASP A 43 5.79 10.69 0.09
C ASP A 43 5.09 10.36 -1.24
N CYS A 44 3.91 9.76 -1.15
CA CYS A 44 3.10 9.35 -2.30
C CYS A 44 1.61 9.50 -2.04
N GLN A 45 0.80 9.42 -3.10
CA GLN A 45 -0.66 9.45 -2.97
C GLN A 45 -1.20 8.04 -2.73
N PRO A 46 -2.38 7.89 -2.10
CA PRO A 46 -2.98 6.57 -1.88
C PRO A 46 -3.21 5.81 -3.19
N GLY A 47 -3.53 6.51 -4.29
CA GLY A 47 -3.70 5.91 -5.62
C GLY A 47 -2.42 5.27 -6.18
N ASP A 48 -1.24 5.65 -5.70
CA ASP A 48 0.03 5.01 -6.07
C ASP A 48 0.25 3.67 -5.31
N LEU A 49 -0.54 3.42 -4.25
CA LEU A 49 -0.37 2.28 -3.35
C LEU A 49 -1.46 1.22 -3.49
N ILE A 50 -2.66 1.63 -3.88
CA ILE A 50 -3.83 0.76 -3.96
C ILE A 50 -4.31 0.64 -5.40
N GLU A 51 -4.63 -0.58 -5.80
CA GLU A 51 -5.25 -0.86 -7.09
C GLU A 51 -6.55 -1.63 -6.84
N TYR A 52 -7.61 -1.25 -7.56
CA TYR A 52 -8.85 -2.00 -7.53
C TYR A 52 -8.76 -3.21 -8.46
N LEU A 53 -8.79 -4.41 -7.89
CA LEU A 53 -8.81 -5.67 -8.64
C LEU A 53 -10.26 -6.15 -8.79
N ARG A 54 -10.74 -6.30 -10.05
CA ARG A 54 -12.00 -6.98 -10.33
C ARG A 54 -11.81 -8.49 -10.18
N THR A 55 -12.69 -9.16 -9.45
CA THR A 55 -12.60 -10.61 -9.15
C THR A 55 -12.73 -11.52 -10.38
N ASP A 56 -13.06 -10.96 -11.53
CA ASP A 56 -13.27 -11.63 -12.82
C ASP A 56 -12.04 -11.60 -13.75
N LYS A 57 -10.92 -10.96 -13.37
CA LYS A 57 -9.68 -10.98 -14.16
C LYS A 57 -8.44 -11.09 -13.29
N HIS A 58 -7.78 -12.24 -13.34
CA HIS A 58 -6.37 -12.34 -12.99
C HIS A 58 -5.55 -11.70 -14.11
N GLU A 59 -4.77 -10.69 -13.74
CA GLU A 59 -3.71 -10.02 -14.50
C GLU A 59 -4.07 -9.05 -15.64
N SER A 60 -3.48 -7.86 -15.47
CA SER A 60 -2.84 -7.00 -16.49
C SER A 60 -3.61 -5.76 -16.94
N GLN A 61 -3.01 -4.62 -16.56
CA GLN A 61 -3.04 -3.30 -17.20
C GLN A 61 -4.20 -2.39 -16.75
N VAL A 62 -3.87 -1.58 -15.75
CA VAL A 62 -4.57 -0.35 -15.34
C VAL A 62 -4.90 0.47 -16.59
N GLN A 63 -6.16 0.45 -17.01
CA GLN A 63 -6.65 1.39 -18.00
C GLN A 63 -7.16 2.61 -17.23
N ASP A 64 -6.38 3.68 -17.39
CA ASP A 64 -6.60 5.06 -16.99
C ASP A 64 -8.10 5.41 -16.92
N CYS A 65 -8.60 5.74 -15.72
CA CYS A 65 -9.88 6.40 -15.58
C CYS A 65 -9.70 7.86 -16.02
N GLN A 66 -9.69 8.09 -17.33
CA GLN A 66 -9.84 9.41 -17.94
C GLN A 66 -11.31 9.81 -17.89
N GLU A 67 -11.62 10.85 -17.12
CA GLU A 67 -12.78 11.73 -17.37
C GLU A 67 -12.42 12.79 -18.43
#